data_AF-A0A420YWW3-F1
#
_entry.id   AF-A0A420YWW3-F1
#
_cell.length_a   1.000
_cell.length_b   1.000
_cell.length_c   1.000
_cell.angle_alpha   90.00
_cell.angle_beta   90.00
_cell.angle_gamma   90.00
#
_symmetry.space_group_name_H-M   'P 1'
#
loop_
_entity.id
_entity.type
_entity.pdbx_description
1 polymer ?
#
loop_
_entity_poly.entity_id
_entity_poly.type
_entity_poly.pdbx_seq_one_letter_code
_entity_poly.pdbx_strand_id
1 'polypeptide(L)'
;MKKIFVGAAAVALTIMGVSCKGGVSLKTTEDSAAYAQGMQEGKRYGEMISMSESQGMKMDKEAFLKGFEEALKDSTKFSYFAGGITGSQIAKQLIADSVNVKNYLAAFKLAIKGDSTAKYMIPDSIAESIVMRAQQIRQEKAMKAQEAELEKQFGANKKKGADFIAAFKKEAGVKTTASGLAYKVITEGTGATPTIDDTVKASYVGTLIDGKEFDKGDNVEFPLRGVIPGWTEILQLMKVGGKLKVVIPQELAYGAHSQSPIEPFSTLVFEIELKDVKKAEAAH
;
A
#
# COMPACT_ATOMS: atom_id res chain seq x y z
N MET A 1 -3.41 -15.61 20.87
CA MET A 1 -4.46 -14.95 20.08
C MET A 1 -4.78 -13.58 20.66
N LYS A 2 -4.12 -12.53 20.15
CA LYS A 2 -4.58 -11.14 20.26
C LYS A 2 -4.33 -10.53 18.88
N LYS A 3 -5.41 -10.39 18.10
CA LYS A 3 -5.37 -9.69 16.81
C LYS A 3 -5.14 -8.21 17.16
N ILE A 4 -3.95 -7.70 16.84
CA ILE A 4 -3.71 -6.26 16.85
C ILE A 4 -4.50 -5.71 15.66
N PHE A 5 -5.71 -5.25 15.94
CA PHE A 5 -6.45 -4.41 15.01
C PHE A 5 -5.64 -3.13 14.85
N VAL A 6 -4.94 -3.00 13.72
CA VAL A 6 -4.53 -1.68 13.22
C VAL A 6 -5.85 -0.97 12.91
N GLY A 7 -6.27 -0.13 13.83
CA GLY A 7 -7.50 0.65 13.73
C GLY A 7 -7.38 1.59 12.53
N ALA A 8 -7.98 1.19 11.41
CA ALA A 8 -8.43 2.16 10.43
C ALA A 8 -9.47 3.03 11.15
N ALA A 9 -9.05 4.22 11.60
CA ALA A 9 -9.97 5.24 12.06
C ALA A 9 -10.89 5.58 10.88
N ALA A 10 -12.03 4.90 10.82
CA ALA A 10 -13.12 5.25 9.95
C ALA A 10 -13.66 6.59 10.46
N VAL A 11 -13.16 7.68 9.89
CA VAL A 11 -13.92 8.93 9.91
C VAL A 11 -15.18 8.61 9.14
N ALA A 12 -16.24 8.28 9.88
CA ALA A 12 -17.58 8.14 9.36
C ALA A 12 -18.02 9.52 8.89
N LEU A 13 -17.61 9.90 7.68
CA LEU A 13 -18.30 10.95 6.93
C LEU A 13 -19.70 10.41 6.69
N THR A 14 -20.65 10.83 7.52
CA THR A 14 -22.07 10.75 7.20
C THR A 14 -22.28 11.49 5.89
N ILE A 15 -22.27 10.74 4.79
CA ILE A 15 -22.64 11.22 3.47
C ILE A 15 -24.14 11.53 3.56
N MET A 16 -24.48 12.78 3.89
CA MET A 16 -25.84 13.25 3.68
C MET A 16 -26.08 13.16 2.17
N GLY A 17 -26.93 12.23 1.75
CA GLY A 17 -27.37 12.10 0.37
C GLY A 17 -28.21 13.31 -0.02
N VAL A 18 -27.57 14.44 -0.29
CA VAL A 18 -28.24 15.65 -0.77
C VAL A 18 -28.40 15.50 -2.27
N SER A 19 -29.55 14.98 -2.70
CA SER A 19 -29.95 15.11 -4.10
C SER A 19 -30.53 16.52 -4.30
N CYS A 20 -29.82 17.39 -5.01
CA CYS A 20 -30.37 18.66 -5.48
C CYS A 20 -29.86 19.01 -6.89
N LYS A 21 -30.67 19.79 -7.61
CA LYS A 21 -30.67 20.10 -9.07
C LYS A 21 -29.33 19.89 -9.80
N GLY A 22 -29.37 19.10 -10.88
CA GLY A 22 -28.22 18.87 -11.78
C GLY A 22 -27.84 17.40 -11.98
N GLY A 23 -28.55 16.45 -11.36
CA GLY A 23 -28.34 15.01 -11.55
C GLY A 23 -27.08 14.45 -10.89
N VAL A 24 -26.42 15.20 -10.01
CA VAL A 24 -25.27 14.77 -9.19
C VAL A 24 -25.77 13.85 -8.06
N SER A 25 -25.05 12.77 -7.80
CA SER A 25 -25.33 11.85 -6.71
C SER A 25 -24.03 11.43 -6.06
N LEU A 26 -23.86 11.78 -4.78
CA LEU A 26 -22.67 11.44 -3.99
C LEU A 26 -23.02 10.25 -3.10
N LYS A 27 -22.85 9.03 -3.62
CA LYS A 27 -23.20 7.79 -2.88
C LYS A 27 -21.99 7.14 -2.24
N THR A 28 -20.83 7.33 -2.84
CA THR A 28 -19.56 6.75 -2.38
C THR A 28 -18.57 7.82 -1.95
N THR A 29 -17.50 7.39 -1.28
CA THR A 29 -16.35 8.25 -0.97
C THR A 29 -15.69 8.73 -2.26
N GLU A 30 -15.64 7.89 -3.30
CA GLU A 30 -15.11 8.24 -4.61
C GLU A 30 -15.97 9.28 -5.33
N ASP A 31 -17.30 9.19 -5.23
CA ASP A 31 -18.21 10.21 -5.77
C ASP A 31 -18.00 11.56 -5.08
N SER A 32 -17.91 11.53 -3.74
CA SER A 32 -17.67 12.70 -2.91
C SER A 32 -16.31 13.33 -3.22
N ALA A 33 -15.28 12.51 -3.41
CA ALA A 33 -13.95 12.97 -3.79
C ALA A 33 -13.91 13.58 -5.18
N ALA A 34 -14.62 12.98 -6.15
CA ALA A 34 -14.74 13.56 -7.49
C ALA A 34 -15.38 14.95 -7.44
N TYR A 35 -16.46 15.11 -6.68
CA TYR A 35 -17.11 16.41 -6.45
C TYR A 35 -16.16 17.40 -5.74
N ALA A 36 -15.51 16.99 -4.65
CA ALA A 36 -14.58 17.84 -3.89
C ALA A 36 -13.40 18.31 -4.76
N GLN A 37 -12.83 17.42 -5.56
CA GLN A 37 -11.74 17.74 -6.48
C GLN A 37 -12.21 18.73 -7.56
N GLY A 38 -13.39 18.52 -8.15
CA GLY A 38 -13.98 19.45 -9.11
C GLY A 38 -14.19 20.84 -8.50
N MET A 39 -14.69 20.91 -7.26
CA MET A 39 -14.88 22.18 -6.53
C MET A 39 -13.56 22.93 -6.34
N GLN A 40 -12.52 22.25 -5.84
CA GLN A 40 -11.21 22.87 -5.56
C GLN A 40 -10.53 23.37 -6.83
N GLU A 41 -10.49 22.54 -7.87
CA GLU A 41 -9.88 22.92 -9.14
C GLU A 41 -10.67 24.04 -9.81
N GLY A 42 -12.01 23.97 -9.80
CA GLY A 42 -12.85 25.03 -10.34
C GLY A 42 -12.68 26.36 -9.60
N LYS A 43 -12.46 26.36 -8.28
CA LYS A 43 -12.16 27.58 -7.51
C LYS A 43 -10.83 28.19 -7.93
N ARG A 44 -9.77 27.37 -8.01
CA ARG A 44 -8.44 27.79 -8.46
C ARG A 44 -8.46 28.43 -9.85
N TYR A 45 -9.16 27.80 -10.79
CA TYR A 45 -9.31 28.36 -12.14
C TYR A 45 -10.21 29.59 -12.17
N GLY A 46 -11.24 29.66 -11.32
CA GLY A 46 -12.08 30.84 -11.16
C GLY A 46 -11.28 32.06 -10.69
N GLU A 47 -10.44 31.87 -9.67
CA GLU A 47 -9.51 32.89 -9.17
C GLU A 47 -8.49 33.32 -10.23
N MET A 48 -7.91 32.35 -10.96
CA MET A 48 -6.99 32.64 -12.07
C MET A 48 -7.65 33.49 -13.16
N ILE A 49 -8.90 33.17 -13.53
CA ILE A 49 -9.68 33.94 -14.50
C ILE A 49 -9.95 35.35 -13.97
N SER A 50 -10.40 35.48 -12.72
CA SER A 50 -10.65 36.79 -12.10
C SER A 50 -9.38 37.65 -11.99
N MET A 51 -8.23 37.04 -11.72
CA MET A 51 -6.94 37.73 -11.74
C MET A 51 -6.57 38.20 -13.15
N SER A 52 -6.77 37.37 -14.17
CA SER A 52 -6.58 37.75 -15.59
C SER A 52 -7.48 38.92 -16.00
N GLU A 53 -8.75 38.89 -15.59
CA GLU A 53 -9.71 39.96 -15.83
C GLU A 53 -9.27 41.28 -15.18
N SER A 54 -8.72 41.22 -13.97
CA SER A 54 -8.20 42.41 -13.26
C SER A 54 -6.98 43.05 -13.94
N GLN A 55 -6.24 42.27 -14.74
CA GLN A 55 -5.11 42.72 -15.55
C GLN A 55 -5.52 43.19 -16.96
N GLY A 56 -6.84 43.29 -17.22
CA GLY A 56 -7.39 43.74 -18.50
C GLY A 56 -7.55 42.64 -19.55
N MET A 57 -7.16 41.39 -19.24
CA MET A 57 -7.36 40.24 -20.12
C MET A 57 -8.71 39.57 -19.82
N LYS A 58 -9.76 40.03 -20.51
CA LYS A 58 -11.10 39.45 -20.40
C LYS A 58 -11.13 38.03 -20.97
N MET A 59 -11.50 37.07 -20.14
CA MET A 59 -11.68 35.67 -20.52
C MET A 59 -13.17 35.34 -20.53
N ASP A 60 -13.65 34.73 -21.60
CA ASP A 60 -15.04 34.24 -21.66
C ASP A 60 -15.16 32.93 -20.85
N LYS A 61 -15.78 33.05 -19.66
CA LYS A 61 -16.02 31.91 -18.75
C LYS A 61 -16.91 30.84 -19.36
N GLU A 62 -17.88 31.22 -20.20
CA GLU A 62 -18.79 30.27 -20.84
C GLU A 62 -18.06 29.50 -21.94
N ALA A 63 -17.28 30.19 -22.77
CA ALA A 63 -16.43 29.56 -23.77
C ALA A 63 -15.36 28.64 -23.15
N PHE A 64 -14.77 29.06 -22.02
CA PHE A 64 -13.83 28.24 -21.25
C PHE A 64 -14.51 26.96 -20.74
N LEU A 65 -15.67 27.07 -20.07
CA LEU A 65 -16.40 25.92 -19.54
C LEU A 65 -16.87 24.97 -20.65
N LYS A 66 -17.28 25.50 -21.80
CA LYS A 66 -17.67 24.70 -22.96
C LYS A 66 -16.48 23.90 -23.52
N GLY A 67 -15.35 24.56 -23.73
CA GLY A 67 -14.12 23.89 -24.18
C GLY A 67 -13.63 22.83 -23.19
N PHE A 68 -13.73 23.12 -21.89
CA PHE A 68 -13.37 22.20 -20.83
C PHE A 68 -14.27 20.95 -20.79
N GLU A 69 -15.58 21.14 -20.88
CA GLU A 69 -16.54 20.03 -20.91
C GLU A 69 -16.38 19.15 -22.16
N GLU A 70 -16.15 19.75 -23.32
CA GLU A 70 -15.90 19.00 -24.56
C GLU A 70 -14.64 18.13 -24.43
N ALA A 71 -13.57 18.66 -23.86
CA ALA A 71 -12.32 17.92 -23.65
C ALA A 71 -12.44 16.81 -22.60
N LEU A 72 -13.33 16.93 -21.61
CA LEU A 72 -13.64 15.83 -20.68
C LEU A 72 -14.44 14.69 -21.34
N LYS A 73 -15.21 14.97 -22.39
CA LYS A 73 -15.97 13.95 -23.16
C LYS A 73 -15.07 13.26 -24.17
N ASP A 74 -14.18 14.02 -24.80
CA ASP A 74 -13.24 13.53 -25.80
C ASP A 74 -11.92 14.30 -25.66
N SER A 75 -10.96 13.72 -24.93
CA SER A 75 -9.66 14.35 -24.65
C SER A 75 -8.79 14.58 -25.90
N THR A 76 -9.22 14.07 -27.07
CA THR A 76 -8.53 14.23 -28.35
C THR A 76 -9.03 15.40 -29.20
N LYS A 77 -10.14 16.05 -28.81
CA LYS A 77 -10.74 17.18 -29.54
C LYS A 77 -10.52 18.51 -28.81
N PHE A 78 -10.04 19.52 -29.54
CA PHE A 78 -9.73 20.86 -29.02
C PHE A 78 -10.43 21.94 -29.86
N SER A 79 -11.63 22.40 -29.44
CA SER A 79 -12.39 23.44 -30.18
C SER A 79 -12.20 24.86 -29.59
N TYR A 80 -11.83 24.99 -28.31
CA TYR A 80 -11.60 26.27 -27.62
C TYR A 80 -10.29 26.24 -26.82
N PHE A 81 -9.33 27.12 -27.15
CA PHE A 81 -7.92 26.97 -26.78
C PHE A 81 -7.65 26.82 -25.27
N ALA A 82 -8.07 27.77 -24.43
CA ALA A 82 -7.72 27.71 -23.01
C ALA A 82 -8.48 26.61 -22.22
N GLY A 83 -9.79 26.49 -22.46
CA GLY A 83 -10.64 25.49 -21.79
C GLY A 83 -10.36 24.07 -22.25
N GLY A 84 -10.15 23.86 -23.55
CA GLY A 84 -9.89 22.55 -24.14
C GLY A 84 -8.52 21.98 -23.78
N ILE A 85 -7.46 22.80 -23.76
CA ILE A 85 -6.12 22.34 -23.33
C ILE A 85 -6.16 21.92 -21.85
N THR A 86 -6.69 22.80 -21.00
CA THR A 86 -6.84 22.55 -19.55
C THR A 86 -7.71 21.31 -19.29
N GLY A 87 -8.85 21.23 -19.98
CA GLY A 87 -9.78 20.12 -19.88
C GLY A 87 -9.19 18.79 -20.35
N SER A 88 -8.38 18.77 -21.41
CA SER A 88 -7.75 17.55 -21.91
C SER A 88 -6.69 17.03 -20.92
N GLN A 89 -5.89 17.92 -20.32
CA GLN A 89 -4.91 17.53 -19.32
C GLN A 89 -5.59 16.95 -18.07
N ILE A 90 -6.65 17.60 -17.59
CA ILE A 90 -7.44 17.11 -16.46
C ILE A 90 -8.17 15.81 -16.82
N ALA A 91 -8.77 15.70 -18.01
CA ALA A 91 -9.43 14.49 -18.48
C ALA A 91 -8.51 13.28 -18.41
N LYS A 92 -7.28 13.41 -18.92
CA LYS A 92 -6.27 12.34 -18.87
C LYS A 92 -5.99 11.89 -17.44
N GLN A 93 -5.84 12.84 -16.52
CA GLN A 93 -5.61 12.52 -15.10
C GLN A 93 -6.84 11.86 -14.46
N LEU A 94 -8.04 12.39 -14.67
CA LEU A 94 -9.28 11.84 -14.13
C LEU A 94 -9.55 10.41 -14.64
N ILE A 95 -9.23 10.14 -15.91
CA ILE A 95 -9.34 8.80 -16.51
C ILE A 95 -8.32 7.85 -15.86
N ALA A 96 -7.05 8.28 -15.73
CA ALA A 96 -6.02 7.50 -15.07
C ALA A 96 -6.40 7.14 -13.62
N ASP A 97 -7.00 8.10 -12.91
CA ASP A 97 -7.42 7.96 -11.51
C ASP A 97 -8.83 7.35 -11.35
N SER A 98 -9.50 7.00 -12.44
CA SER A 98 -10.88 6.48 -12.46
C SER A 98 -11.88 7.36 -11.67
N VAL A 99 -11.73 8.68 -11.78
CA VAL A 99 -12.57 9.66 -11.09
C VAL A 99 -13.93 9.79 -11.79
N ASN A 100 -15.01 9.94 -11.02
CA ASN A 100 -16.35 10.16 -11.56
C ASN A 100 -16.46 11.54 -12.22
N VAL A 101 -16.21 11.59 -13.53
CA VAL A 101 -16.18 12.81 -14.35
C VAL A 101 -17.47 13.62 -14.24
N LYS A 102 -18.63 12.97 -14.06
CA LYS A 102 -19.92 13.67 -13.94
C LYS A 102 -20.00 14.50 -12.66
N ASN A 103 -19.62 13.91 -11.52
CA ASN A 103 -19.64 14.60 -10.23
C ASN A 103 -18.55 15.68 -10.16
N TYR A 104 -17.37 15.38 -10.72
CA TYR A 104 -16.28 16.34 -10.87
C TYR A 104 -16.72 17.56 -11.70
N LEU A 105 -17.24 17.34 -12.91
CA LEU A 105 -17.60 18.43 -13.84
C LEU A 105 -18.71 19.32 -13.27
N ALA A 106 -19.68 18.73 -12.56
CA ALA A 106 -20.75 19.48 -11.92
C ALA A 106 -20.21 20.45 -10.86
N ALA A 107 -19.31 19.97 -10.00
CA ALA A 107 -18.64 20.77 -8.99
C ALA A 107 -17.73 21.84 -9.60
N PHE A 108 -16.96 21.48 -10.63
CA PHE A 108 -16.07 22.39 -11.34
C PHE A 108 -16.82 23.57 -11.96
N LYS A 109 -17.93 23.28 -12.68
CA LYS A 109 -18.81 24.31 -13.24
C LYS A 109 -19.40 25.23 -12.17
N LEU A 110 -19.80 24.66 -11.04
CA LEU A 110 -20.36 25.42 -9.92
C LEU A 110 -19.34 26.41 -9.36
N ALA A 111 -18.10 25.96 -9.16
CA ALA A 111 -17.02 26.77 -8.63
C ALA A 111 -16.58 27.90 -9.59
N ILE A 112 -16.44 27.61 -10.89
CA ILE A 112 -16.05 28.62 -11.91
C ILE A 112 -17.08 29.74 -12.04
N LYS A 113 -18.37 29.42 -11.92
CA LYS A 113 -19.45 30.41 -12.01
C LYS A 113 -19.45 31.40 -10.86
N GLY A 114 -18.70 31.15 -9.78
CA GLY A 114 -18.50 32.09 -8.69
C GLY A 114 -19.78 32.47 -7.96
N ASP A 115 -20.81 31.61 -8.02
CA ASP A 115 -22.09 31.87 -7.36
C ASP A 115 -21.89 31.78 -5.84
N SER A 116 -21.76 32.95 -5.20
CA SER A 116 -21.59 33.12 -3.76
C SER A 116 -22.80 32.64 -2.95
N THR A 117 -23.92 32.35 -3.62
CA THR A 117 -25.15 31.81 -3.01
C THR A 117 -25.26 30.28 -3.13
N ALA A 118 -24.37 29.64 -3.91
CA ALA A 118 -24.38 28.20 -4.10
C ALA A 118 -24.02 27.46 -2.80
N LYS A 119 -24.99 26.75 -2.23
CA LYS A 119 -24.75 25.82 -1.13
C LYS A 119 -23.97 24.61 -1.65
N TYR A 120 -22.67 24.59 -1.44
CA TYR A 120 -21.82 23.46 -1.83
C TYR A 120 -22.27 22.17 -1.11
N MET A 121 -22.30 21.06 -1.85
CA MET A 121 -22.63 19.75 -1.27
C MET A 121 -21.56 19.26 -0.29
N ILE A 122 -20.32 19.71 -0.49
CA ILE A 122 -19.16 19.42 0.36
C ILE A 122 -18.57 20.76 0.81
N PRO A 123 -18.54 21.04 2.13
CA PRO A 123 -17.82 22.18 2.69
C PRO A 123 -16.31 22.09 2.41
N ASP A 124 -15.67 23.25 2.21
CA ASP A 124 -14.22 23.32 1.94
C ASP A 124 -13.39 22.68 3.05
N SER A 125 -13.83 22.83 4.31
CA SER A 125 -13.15 22.29 5.49
C SER A 125 -13.01 20.76 5.51
N ILE A 126 -13.81 20.05 4.71
CA ILE A 126 -13.75 18.58 4.61
C ILE A 126 -13.42 18.09 3.19
N ALA A 127 -13.30 18.98 2.22
CA ALA A 127 -13.01 18.62 0.84
C ALA A 127 -11.66 17.90 0.71
N GLU A 128 -10.61 18.44 1.35
CA GLU A 128 -9.27 17.86 1.33
C GLU A 128 -9.23 16.46 1.96
N SER A 129 -9.87 16.27 3.12
CA SER A 129 -9.85 14.97 3.81
C SER A 129 -10.61 13.88 3.03
N ILE A 130 -11.69 14.23 2.33
CA ILE A 130 -12.40 13.31 1.43
C ILE A 130 -11.52 12.92 0.25
N VAL A 131 -10.82 13.87 -0.37
CA VAL A 131 -9.91 13.59 -1.50
C VAL A 131 -8.75 12.69 -1.04
N MET A 132 -8.11 13.00 0.10
CA MET A 132 -7.03 12.17 0.66
C MET A 132 -7.51 10.76 0.99
N ARG A 133 -8.70 10.62 1.59
CA ARG A 133 -9.27 9.31 1.90
C ARG A 133 -9.56 8.49 0.64
N ALA A 134 -10.08 9.12 -0.41
CA ALA A 134 -10.30 8.46 -1.69
C ALA A 134 -8.99 8.04 -2.36
N GLN A 135 -7.93 8.86 -2.27
CA GLN A 135 -6.59 8.48 -2.74
C GLN A 135 -6.07 7.25 -1.99
N GLN A 136 -6.21 7.21 -0.67
CA GLN A 136 -5.82 6.06 0.13
C GLN A 136 -6.60 4.80 -0.25
N ILE A 137 -7.93 4.89 -0.45
CA ILE A 137 -8.76 3.77 -0.90
C ILE A 137 -8.31 3.27 -2.28
N ARG A 138 -7.97 4.18 -3.21
CA ARG A 138 -7.45 3.81 -4.53
C ARG A 138 -6.11 3.08 -4.41
N GLN A 139 -5.20 3.58 -3.59
CA GLN A 139 -3.92 2.92 -3.31
C GLN A 139 -4.13 1.53 -2.69
N GLU A 140 -4.99 1.39 -1.68
CA GLU A 140 -5.33 0.11 -1.07
C GLU A 140 -5.94 -0.87 -2.08
N LYS A 141 -6.84 -0.41 -2.95
CA LYS A 141 -7.41 -1.22 -4.05
C LYS A 141 -6.35 -1.65 -5.06
N ALA A 142 -5.45 -0.74 -5.45
CA ALA A 142 -4.37 -1.04 -6.38
C ALA A 142 -3.40 -2.08 -5.79
N MET A 143 -3.01 -1.91 -4.52
CA MET A 143 -2.18 -2.88 -3.79
C MET A 143 -2.85 -4.26 -3.72
N LYS A 144 -4.15 -4.30 -3.38
CA LYS A 144 -4.91 -5.58 -3.35
C LYS A 144 -5.04 -6.21 -4.72
N ALA A 145 -5.26 -5.42 -5.77
CA ALA A 145 -5.35 -5.93 -7.14
C ALA A 145 -4.00 -6.49 -7.61
N GLN A 146 -2.90 -5.81 -7.27
CA GLN A 146 -1.54 -6.28 -7.52
C GLN A 146 -1.26 -7.59 -6.79
N GLU A 147 -1.56 -7.66 -5.48
CA GLU A 147 -1.40 -8.89 -4.69
C GLU A 147 -2.24 -10.04 -5.25
N ALA A 148 -3.49 -9.78 -5.66
CA ALA A 148 -4.35 -10.79 -6.30
C ALA A 148 -3.78 -11.29 -7.62
N GLU A 149 -3.14 -10.42 -8.41
CA GLU A 149 -2.47 -10.82 -9.65
C GLU A 149 -1.23 -11.68 -9.36
N LEU A 150 -0.42 -11.28 -8.38
CA LEU A 150 0.70 -12.09 -7.90
C LEU A 150 0.22 -13.45 -7.38
N GLU A 151 -0.92 -13.51 -6.71
CA GLU A 151 -1.50 -14.77 -6.23
C GLU A 151 -1.97 -15.67 -7.39
N LYS A 152 -2.51 -15.11 -8.48
CA LYS A 152 -2.79 -15.91 -9.68
C LYS A 152 -1.52 -16.50 -10.28
N GLN A 153 -0.44 -15.71 -10.32
CA GLN A 153 0.81 -16.11 -10.95
C GLN A 153 1.63 -17.07 -10.08
N PHE A 154 1.75 -16.79 -8.79
CA PHE A 154 2.65 -17.46 -7.84
C PHE A 154 1.94 -18.18 -6.69
N GLY A 155 0.60 -18.19 -6.65
CA GLY A 155 -0.17 -18.80 -5.55
C GLY A 155 0.10 -20.29 -5.37
N ALA A 156 0.60 -20.98 -6.40
CA ALA A 156 1.07 -22.37 -6.29
C ALA A 156 2.18 -22.54 -5.24
N ASN A 157 3.00 -21.51 -5.00
CA ASN A 157 4.08 -21.52 -4.01
C ASN A 157 3.54 -21.64 -2.57
N LYS A 158 2.36 -21.05 -2.28
CA LYS A 158 1.68 -21.22 -0.98
C LYS A 158 1.42 -22.69 -0.68
N LYS A 159 0.85 -23.42 -1.66
CA LYS A 159 0.54 -24.84 -1.51
C LYS A 159 1.83 -25.68 -1.41
N LYS A 160 2.79 -25.47 -2.32
CA LYS A 160 4.07 -26.21 -2.29
C LYS A 160 4.80 -26.02 -0.96
N GLY A 161 4.81 -24.79 -0.44
CA GLY A 161 5.39 -24.47 0.86
C GLY A 161 4.67 -25.16 2.02
N ALA A 162 3.33 -25.11 2.05
CA ALA A 162 2.54 -25.80 3.07
C ALA A 162 2.75 -27.33 3.04
N ASP A 163 2.79 -27.93 1.85
CA ASP A 163 3.06 -29.36 1.66
C ASP A 163 4.48 -29.71 2.16
N PHE A 164 5.48 -28.88 1.83
CA PHE A 164 6.87 -29.06 2.28
C PHE A 164 6.99 -28.98 3.81
N ILE A 165 6.35 -27.99 4.44
CA ILE A 165 6.31 -27.86 5.90
C ILE A 165 5.63 -29.08 6.53
N ALA A 166 4.52 -29.55 5.96
CA ALA A 166 3.82 -30.74 6.45
C ALA A 166 4.67 -32.02 6.34
N ALA A 167 5.49 -32.13 5.30
CA ALA A 167 6.46 -33.23 5.15
C ALA A 167 7.60 -33.10 6.18
N PHE A 168 8.20 -31.92 6.30
CA PHE A 168 9.30 -31.66 7.24
C PHE A 168 8.87 -31.93 8.70
N LYS A 169 7.65 -31.55 9.09
CA LYS A 169 7.07 -31.83 10.42
C LYS A 169 7.03 -33.32 10.80
N LYS A 170 7.08 -34.24 9.83
CA LYS A 170 7.07 -35.69 10.08
C LYS A 170 8.46 -36.25 10.35
N GLU A 171 9.52 -35.49 10.08
CA GLU A 171 10.88 -35.91 10.36
C GLU A 171 11.15 -35.98 11.87
N ALA A 172 11.94 -36.98 12.29
CA ALA A 172 12.31 -37.13 13.69
C ALA A 172 13.09 -35.90 14.20
N GLY A 173 12.68 -35.41 15.38
CA GLY A 173 13.30 -34.27 16.05
C GLY A 173 12.82 -32.89 15.58
N VAL A 174 11.88 -32.83 14.62
CA VAL A 174 11.27 -31.55 14.21
C VAL A 174 10.26 -31.07 15.25
N LYS A 175 10.40 -29.80 15.62
CA LYS A 175 9.50 -29.05 16.51
C LYS A 175 8.77 -27.99 15.69
N THR A 176 7.66 -27.49 16.23
CA THR A 176 6.86 -26.44 15.58
C THR A 176 6.49 -25.35 16.57
N THR A 177 6.30 -24.13 16.06
CA THR A 177 5.85 -22.99 16.87
C THR A 177 4.42 -22.62 16.53
N ALA A 178 3.78 -21.81 17.39
CA ALA A 178 2.41 -21.35 17.19
C ALA A 178 2.23 -20.43 15.98
N SER A 179 3.31 -19.80 15.48
CA SER A 179 3.29 -18.98 14.28
C SER A 179 3.37 -19.79 12.98
N GLY A 180 3.70 -21.08 13.08
CA GLY A 180 3.77 -22.00 11.95
C GLY A 180 5.19 -22.39 11.52
N LEU A 181 6.24 -21.88 12.18
CA LEU A 181 7.61 -22.37 11.95
C LEU A 181 7.72 -23.86 12.25
N ALA A 182 8.58 -24.54 11.49
CA ALA A 182 9.02 -25.89 11.79
C ALA A 182 10.55 -25.92 11.79
N TYR A 183 11.17 -26.50 12.81
CA TYR A 183 12.63 -26.51 12.94
C TYR A 183 13.16 -27.79 13.57
N LYS A 184 14.40 -28.13 13.25
CA LYS A 184 15.14 -29.26 13.79
C LYS A 184 16.45 -28.75 14.37
N VAL A 185 16.69 -28.99 15.65
CA VAL A 185 17.98 -28.69 16.25
C VAL A 185 18.99 -29.74 15.78
N ILE A 186 20.11 -29.28 15.23
CA ILE A 186 21.22 -30.12 14.76
C ILE A 186 22.26 -30.22 15.88
N THR A 187 22.61 -29.08 16.48
CA THR A 187 23.51 -28.96 17.62
C THR A 187 22.90 -28.01 18.64
N GLU A 188 22.73 -28.46 19.88
CA GLU A 188 22.28 -27.59 20.96
C GLU A 188 23.41 -26.63 21.37
N GLY A 189 23.09 -25.34 21.48
CA GLY A 189 24.02 -24.34 21.99
C GLY A 189 24.07 -24.32 23.51
N THR A 190 25.15 -23.77 24.07
CA THR A 190 25.36 -23.68 25.52
C THR A 190 25.46 -22.25 26.03
N GLY A 191 25.57 -21.27 25.13
CA GLY A 191 25.70 -19.86 25.50
C GLY A 191 24.35 -19.17 25.72
N ALA A 192 24.40 -17.83 25.67
CA ALA A 192 23.24 -16.99 25.90
C ALA A 192 22.19 -17.13 24.79
N THR A 193 20.93 -16.88 25.14
CA THR A 193 19.83 -16.71 24.18
C THR A 193 19.67 -15.22 23.87
N PRO A 194 19.56 -14.83 22.59
CA PRO A 194 19.34 -13.44 22.20
C PRO A 194 17.91 -13.00 22.52
N THR A 195 17.74 -11.71 22.77
CA THR A 195 16.46 -11.01 22.84
C THR A 195 16.26 -10.15 21.59
N ILE A 196 15.04 -9.67 21.34
CA ILE A 196 14.70 -8.90 20.14
C ILE A 196 15.55 -7.63 19.94
N ASP A 197 16.10 -7.07 21.01
CA ASP A 197 16.92 -5.85 20.96
C ASP A 197 18.41 -6.13 20.70
N ASP A 198 18.84 -7.38 20.81
CA ASP A 198 20.24 -7.75 20.67
C ASP A 198 20.71 -7.73 19.20
N THR A 199 22.02 -7.58 19.03
CA THR A 199 22.70 -7.87 17.76
C THR A 199 23.27 -9.28 17.83
N VAL A 200 23.02 -10.08 16.81
CA VAL A 200 23.53 -11.46 16.75
C VAL A 200 24.59 -11.60 15.67
N LYS A 201 25.49 -12.55 15.86
CA LYS A 201 26.43 -13.01 14.84
C LYS A 201 26.07 -14.43 14.45
N ALA A 202 25.81 -14.68 13.17
CA ALA A 202 25.40 -15.99 12.68
C ALA A 202 26.07 -16.38 11.37
N SER A 203 26.18 -17.68 11.13
CA SER A 203 26.50 -18.25 9.83
C SER A 203 25.28 -19.01 9.33
N TYR A 204 24.96 -18.91 8.05
CA TYR A 204 23.71 -19.46 7.52
C TYR A 204 23.79 -19.76 6.03
N VAL A 205 22.91 -20.66 5.61
CA VAL A 205 22.60 -20.92 4.20
C VAL A 205 21.10 -20.88 4.04
N GLY A 206 20.61 -20.05 3.12
CA GLY A 206 19.21 -19.90 2.76
C GLY A 206 18.93 -20.57 1.41
N THR A 207 17.96 -21.47 1.39
CA THR A 207 17.52 -22.20 0.20
C THR A 207 16.01 -22.12 0.02
N LEU A 208 15.57 -22.15 -1.24
CA LEU A 208 14.17 -22.41 -1.58
C LEU A 208 13.84 -23.88 -1.32
N ILE A 209 12.55 -24.23 -1.31
CA ILE A 209 12.09 -25.61 -1.06
C ILE A 209 12.55 -26.62 -2.14
N ASP A 210 13.00 -26.14 -3.30
CA ASP A 210 13.61 -26.95 -4.36
C ASP A 210 15.13 -27.18 -4.16
N GLY A 211 15.71 -26.61 -3.09
CA GLY A 211 17.13 -26.71 -2.75
C GLY A 211 18.00 -25.61 -3.36
N LYS A 212 17.45 -24.70 -4.18
CA LYS A 212 18.22 -23.60 -4.77
C LYS A 212 18.66 -22.62 -3.67
N GLU A 213 19.98 -22.45 -3.51
CA GLU A 213 20.56 -21.40 -2.66
C GLU A 213 20.18 -20.02 -3.21
N PHE A 214 19.64 -19.17 -2.34
CA PHE A 214 19.35 -17.77 -2.65
C PHE A 214 20.23 -16.80 -1.87
N ASP A 215 20.77 -17.23 -0.72
CA ASP A 215 21.63 -16.42 0.13
C ASP A 215 22.50 -17.30 1.03
N LYS A 216 23.65 -16.77 1.45
CA LYS A 216 24.51 -17.37 2.47
C LYS A 216 25.33 -16.29 3.15
N GLY A 217 25.60 -16.51 4.43
CA GLY A 217 26.47 -15.66 5.22
C GLY A 217 27.37 -16.48 6.11
N ASP A 218 28.62 -16.03 6.26
CA ASP A 218 29.54 -16.55 7.27
C ASP A 218 29.88 -15.44 8.26
N ASN A 219 29.71 -15.71 9.55
CA ASN A 219 30.02 -14.77 10.64
C ASN A 219 29.39 -13.37 10.49
N VAL A 220 28.18 -13.28 9.92
CA VAL A 220 27.48 -12.02 9.64
C VAL A 220 26.82 -11.48 10.91
N GLU A 221 26.96 -10.17 11.15
CA GLU A 221 26.33 -9.47 12.28
C GLU A 221 25.12 -8.65 11.83
N PHE A 222 24.01 -8.74 12.57
CA PHE A 222 22.81 -7.96 12.28
C PHE A 222 21.94 -7.78 13.54
N PRO A 223 21.20 -6.66 13.66
CA PRO A 223 20.24 -6.45 14.74
C PRO A 223 19.04 -7.39 14.57
N LEU A 224 18.61 -8.06 15.65
CA LEU A 224 17.54 -9.06 15.57
C LEU A 224 16.16 -8.48 15.21
N ARG A 225 15.96 -7.19 15.46
CA ARG A 225 14.77 -6.44 15.04
C ARG A 225 14.71 -6.16 13.53
N GLY A 226 15.84 -6.24 12.83
CA GLY A 226 15.96 -5.85 11.41
C GLY A 226 15.81 -6.99 10.41
N VAL A 227 15.54 -8.21 10.88
CA VAL A 227 15.42 -9.41 10.02
C VAL A 227 13.96 -9.85 9.86
N ILE A 228 13.71 -10.80 8.95
CA ILE A 228 12.37 -11.33 8.73
C ILE A 228 11.77 -11.91 10.02
N PRO A 229 10.43 -11.86 10.21
CA PRO A 229 9.79 -12.31 11.45
C PRO A 229 10.17 -13.73 11.88
N GLY A 230 10.33 -14.65 10.93
CA GLY A 230 10.75 -16.02 11.20
C GLY A 230 12.16 -16.13 11.80
N TRP A 231 13.08 -15.26 11.39
CA TRP A 231 14.43 -15.16 11.98
C TRP A 231 14.38 -14.59 13.39
N THR A 232 13.62 -13.50 13.58
CA THR A 232 13.42 -12.90 14.91
C THR A 232 12.87 -13.94 15.90
N GLU A 233 11.91 -14.76 15.49
CA GLU A 233 11.36 -15.80 16.34
C GLU A 233 12.35 -16.96 16.60
N ILE A 234 12.93 -17.55 15.54
CA ILE A 234 13.75 -18.77 15.71
C ILE A 234 15.03 -18.51 16.49
N LEU A 235 15.67 -17.36 16.31
CA LEU A 235 16.93 -17.03 17.00
C LEU A 235 16.72 -16.85 18.51
N GLN A 236 15.55 -16.35 18.94
CA GLN A 236 15.18 -16.27 20.37
C GLN A 236 14.89 -17.64 21.00
N LEU A 237 14.82 -18.71 20.20
CA LEU A 237 14.75 -20.09 20.67
C LEU A 237 16.12 -20.79 20.65
N MET A 238 17.14 -20.15 20.08
CA MET A 238 18.50 -20.67 20.02
C MET A 238 19.34 -20.21 21.21
N LYS A 239 20.38 -20.99 21.49
CA LYS A 239 21.51 -20.60 22.35
C LYS A 239 22.74 -20.42 21.48
N VAL A 240 23.62 -19.50 21.86
CA VAL A 240 24.93 -19.33 21.21
C VAL A 240 25.69 -20.67 21.18
N GLY A 241 26.32 -20.95 20.04
CA GLY A 241 26.94 -22.23 19.69
C GLY A 241 25.97 -23.25 19.07
N GLY A 242 24.67 -22.94 19.02
CA GLY A 242 23.66 -23.83 18.47
C GLY A 242 23.59 -23.78 16.96
N LYS A 243 23.31 -24.93 16.34
CA LYS A 243 23.00 -25.07 14.91
C LYS A 243 21.63 -25.70 14.74
N LEU A 244 20.80 -25.15 13.85
CA LEU A 244 19.50 -25.74 13.50
C LEU A 244 19.20 -25.60 12.01
N LYS A 245 18.21 -26.38 11.58
CA LYS A 245 17.52 -26.19 10.31
C LYS A 245 16.10 -25.71 10.59
N VAL A 246 15.65 -24.63 9.94
CA VAL A 246 14.31 -24.06 10.09
C VAL A 246 13.66 -23.89 8.72
N VAL A 247 12.36 -24.19 8.67
CA VAL A 247 11.48 -23.94 7.53
C VAL A 247 10.52 -22.82 7.93
N ILE A 248 10.60 -21.72 7.19
CA ILE A 248 9.91 -20.46 7.45
C ILE A 248 8.76 -20.31 6.43
N PRO A 249 7.49 -20.34 6.88
CA PRO A 249 6.36 -20.11 5.99
C PRO A 249 6.38 -18.67 5.46
N GLN A 250 5.76 -18.46 4.30
CA GLN A 250 5.83 -17.19 3.57
C GLN A 250 5.35 -15.98 4.38
N GLU A 251 4.39 -16.17 5.28
CA GLU A 251 3.83 -15.16 6.19
C GLU A 251 4.87 -14.61 7.18
N LEU A 252 5.91 -15.40 7.49
CA LEU A 252 7.01 -15.03 8.38
C LEU A 252 8.30 -14.70 7.60
N ALA A 253 8.21 -14.64 6.27
CA ALA A 253 9.28 -14.31 5.34
C ALA A 253 8.91 -13.06 4.52
N TYR A 254 8.92 -13.17 3.18
CA TYR A 254 8.70 -12.03 2.27
C TYR A 254 7.24 -11.85 1.81
N GLY A 255 6.33 -12.76 2.17
CA GLY A 255 4.92 -12.58 1.83
C GLY A 255 4.65 -12.58 0.32
N ALA A 256 3.78 -11.67 -0.12
CA ALA A 256 3.53 -11.39 -1.53
C ALA A 256 4.68 -10.62 -2.23
N HIS A 257 5.67 -10.13 -1.49
CA HIS A 257 6.78 -9.36 -2.07
C HIS A 257 7.81 -10.31 -2.68
N SER A 258 8.30 -9.95 -3.87
CA SER A 258 9.43 -10.62 -4.50
C SER A 258 10.75 -10.00 -4.04
N GLN A 259 11.74 -10.83 -3.74
CA GLN A 259 13.11 -10.41 -3.44
C GLN A 259 14.05 -11.31 -4.23
N SER A 260 14.42 -10.92 -5.45
CA SER A 260 15.16 -11.80 -6.37
C SER A 260 16.38 -12.44 -5.70
N PRO A 261 16.53 -13.78 -5.73
CA PRO A 261 15.80 -14.75 -6.56
C PRO A 261 14.54 -15.38 -5.92
N ILE A 262 14.04 -14.83 -4.81
CA ILE A 262 12.87 -15.31 -4.07
C ILE A 262 11.57 -14.79 -4.72
N GLU A 263 10.75 -15.71 -5.19
CA GLU A 263 9.43 -15.42 -5.74
C GLU A 263 8.40 -15.12 -4.63
N PRO A 264 7.30 -14.42 -4.94
CA PRO A 264 6.18 -14.25 -4.02
C PRO A 264 5.68 -15.57 -3.43
N PHE A 265 5.27 -15.49 -2.16
CA PHE A 265 4.71 -16.58 -1.37
C PHE A 265 5.65 -17.79 -1.16
N SER A 266 6.95 -17.60 -1.36
CA SER A 266 7.96 -18.64 -1.15
C SER A 266 8.12 -18.98 0.32
N THR A 267 8.12 -20.28 0.62
CA THR A 267 8.63 -20.82 1.89
C THR A 267 10.14 -20.91 1.83
N LEU A 268 10.82 -20.51 2.91
CA LEU A 268 12.28 -20.48 2.97
C LEU A 268 12.80 -21.57 3.88
N VAL A 269 13.93 -22.16 3.53
CA VAL A 269 14.64 -23.14 4.36
C VAL A 269 16.00 -22.58 4.70
N PHE A 270 16.29 -22.47 6.00
CA PHE A 270 17.58 -22.02 6.48
C PHE A 270 18.26 -23.09 7.32
N GLU A 271 19.56 -23.26 7.12
CA GLU A 271 20.45 -23.75 8.18
C GLU A 271 21.11 -22.55 8.84
N ILE A 272 21.04 -22.45 10.16
CA ILE A 272 21.55 -21.33 10.93
C ILE A 272 22.44 -21.87 12.05
N GLU A 273 23.62 -21.28 12.19
CA GLU A 273 24.51 -21.46 13.31
C GLU A 273 24.70 -20.11 14.02
N LEU A 274 24.23 -20.03 15.27
CA LEU A 274 24.34 -18.82 16.09
C LEU A 274 25.73 -18.78 16.72
N LYS A 275 26.57 -17.85 16.28
CA LYS A 275 27.98 -17.74 16.68
C LYS A 275 28.17 -16.90 17.93
N ASP A 276 27.44 -15.78 18.05
CA ASP A 276 27.58 -14.86 19.17
C ASP A 276 26.35 -13.97 19.36
N VAL A 277 26.24 -13.33 20.52
CA VAL A 277 25.23 -12.30 20.82
C VAL A 277 25.85 -11.10 21.52
N LYS A 278 25.67 -9.92 20.94
CA LYS A 278 26.01 -8.62 21.53
C LYS A 278 24.75 -8.04 22.14
N LYS A 279 24.75 -7.90 23.47
CA LYS A 279 23.62 -7.32 24.20
C LYS A 279 23.46 -5.85 23.84
N ALA A 280 22.22 -5.42 23.62
CA ALA A 280 21.93 -4.00 23.50
C ALA A 280 22.41 -3.29 24.76
N GLU A 281 23.21 -2.23 24.61
CA GLU A 281 23.55 -1.38 25.75
C GLU A 281 22.25 -0.81 26.33
N ALA A 282 22.05 -0.99 27.63
CA ALA A 282 20.91 -0.40 28.31
C ALA A 282 21.03 1.12 28.15
N ALA A 283 20.09 1.75 27.45
CA ALA A 283 20.00 3.19 27.40
C ALA A 283 19.79 3.70 28.84
N HIS A 284 20.84 4.34 29.38
CA HIS A 284 20.83 5.02 30.67
C HIS A 284 20.05 6.34 30.61
#